data_AF-A0A8C5SGI7-F1
#
_entry.id   AF-A0A8C5SGI7-F1
#
_cell.length_a   1.000
_cell.length_b   1.000
_cell.length_c   1.000
_cell.angle_alpha   90.00
_cell.angle_beta   90.00
_cell.angle_gamma   90.00
#
_symmetry.space_group_name_H-M   'P 1'
#
loop_
_entity.id
_entity.type
_entity.pdbx_description
1 polymer ?
#
loop_
_entity_poly.entity_id
_entity_poly.type
_entity_poly.pdbx_seq_one_letter_code
_entity_poly.pdbx_strand_id
1 'polypeptide(L)' 'RALSFCLPGVVSFEDVAVYFPKEEWSQLDADQKALHREVMLEISRNLFSLGKNPVCAQNHTNIMGWGG' A
#
# COMPACT_ATOMS: atom_id res chain seq x y z
N ARG A 1 5.68 -24.90 11.68
CA ARG A 1 4.84 -24.22 10.68
C ARG A 1 5.00 -22.72 10.91
N ALA A 2 5.67 -22.01 10.02
CA ALA A 2 5.76 -20.55 10.13
C ALA A 2 4.38 -19.99 9.81
N LEU A 3 3.77 -19.31 10.78
CA LEU A 3 2.61 -18.47 10.50
C LEU A 3 3.16 -17.23 9.79
N SER A 4 2.96 -17.17 8.48
CA SER A 4 3.15 -15.93 7.74
C SER A 4 2.03 -14.99 8.19
N PHE A 5 2.34 -14.19 9.21
CA PHE A 5 1.50 -13.08 9.61
C PHE A 5 1.94 -11.91 8.72
N CYS A 6 1.32 -11.76 7.57
CA CYS A 6 1.33 -10.46 6.92
C CYS A 6 0.66 -9.50 7.92
N LEU A 7 1.46 -8.64 8.53
CA LEU A 7 1.01 -7.69 9.54
C LEU A 7 -0.16 -6.87 8.96
N PRO A 8 -1.16 -6.49 9.78
CA PRO A 8 -2.33 -5.70 9.39
C PRO A 8 -2.00 -4.23 9.00
N GLY A 9 -0.83 -3.97 8.40
CA GLY A 9 -0.35 -2.65 8.02
C GLY A 9 0.36 -2.60 6.66
N VAL A 10 0.27 -3.65 5.85
CA VAL A 10 0.73 -3.59 4.45
C VAL A 10 -0.38 -2.99 3.59
N VAL A 11 -0.21 -1.74 3.20
CA VAL A 11 -1.12 -1.07 2.25
C VAL A 11 -0.80 -1.61 0.85
N SER A 12 -1.78 -2.22 0.21
CA SER A 12 -1.69 -2.76 -1.15
C SER A 12 -2.15 -1.73 -2.18
N PHE A 13 -1.88 -1.98 -3.46
CA PHE A 13 -2.36 -1.10 -4.54
C PHE A 13 -3.88 -1.04 -4.56
N GLU A 14 -4.52 -2.16 -4.29
CA GLU A 14 -5.97 -2.32 -4.23
C GLU A 14 -6.61 -1.45 -3.13
N ASP A 15 -5.90 -1.16 -2.05
CA ASP A 15 -6.43 -0.36 -0.93
C ASP A 15 -6.50 1.15 -1.23
N VAL A 16 -5.71 1.63 -2.19
CA VAL A 16 -5.59 3.07 -2.52
C VAL A 16 -6.00 3.40 -3.95
N ALA A 17 -6.14 2.38 -4.79
CA ALA A 17 -6.57 2.53 -6.18
C ALA A 17 -8.05 2.88 -6.27
N VAL A 18 -8.37 3.93 -7.04
CA VAL A 18 -9.76 4.30 -7.35
C VAL A 18 -10.14 3.71 -8.70
N TYR A 19 -11.19 2.89 -8.73
CA TYR A 19 -11.69 2.26 -9.94
C TYR A 19 -13.04 2.86 -10.36
N PHE A 20 -13.13 3.25 -11.62
CA PHE A 20 -14.40 3.62 -12.23
C PHE A 20 -15.00 2.39 -12.90
N PRO A 21 -16.30 2.10 -12.69
CA PRO A 21 -17.02 1.13 -13.50
C PRO A 21 -17.06 1.57 -14.97
N LYS A 22 -17.29 0.64 -15.88
CA LYS A 22 -17.17 0.88 -17.34
C LYS A 22 -18.09 2.01 -17.81
N GLU A 23 -19.28 2.09 -17.25
CA GLU A 23 -20.31 3.08 -17.54
C GLU A 23 -19.85 4.49 -17.13
N GLU A 24 -19.23 4.64 -15.95
CA GLU A 24 -18.67 5.91 -15.49
C GLU A 24 -17.39 6.27 -16.25
N TRP A 25 -16.52 5.29 -16.51
CA TRP A 25 -15.30 5.50 -17.30
C TRP A 25 -15.61 6.00 -18.71
N SER A 26 -16.70 5.52 -19.32
CA SER A 26 -17.12 5.96 -20.65
C SER A 26 -17.55 7.44 -20.69
N GLN A 27 -18.04 7.96 -19.58
CA GLN A 27 -18.53 9.34 -19.45
C GLN A 27 -17.42 10.36 -19.16
N LEU A 28 -16.25 9.90 -18.69
CA LEU A 28 -15.11 10.78 -18.45
C LEU A 28 -14.59 11.37 -19.77
N ASP A 29 -14.21 12.65 -19.73
CA ASP A 29 -13.49 13.28 -20.83
C ASP A 29 -12.04 12.76 -20.93
N ALA A 30 -11.34 13.18 -21.99
CA ALA A 30 -9.98 12.74 -22.25
C ALA A 30 -8.99 13.18 -21.15
N ASP A 31 -9.20 14.37 -20.58
CA ASP A 31 -8.31 14.97 -19.58
C ASP A 31 -8.47 14.27 -18.24
N GLN A 32 -9.70 13.91 -17.86
CA GLN A 32 -10.00 13.12 -16.66
C GLN A 32 -9.43 11.70 -16.76
N LYS A 33 -9.51 11.07 -17.95
CA LYS A 33 -8.89 9.76 -18.19
C LYS A 33 -7.36 9.83 -18.13
N ALA A 34 -6.76 10.90 -18.64
CA ALA A 34 -5.32 11.13 -18.54
C ALA A 34 -4.90 11.32 -17.08
N LEU A 35 -5.61 12.18 -16.34
CA LEU A 35 -5.36 12.43 -14.93
C LEU A 35 -5.49 11.15 -14.08
N HIS A 36 -6.52 10.33 -14.32
CA HIS A 36 -6.66 9.05 -13.62
C HIS A 36 -5.45 8.14 -13.85
N ARG A 37 -4.96 8.04 -15.08
CA ARG A 37 -3.75 7.25 -15.38
C ARG A 37 -2.52 7.79 -14.68
N GLU A 38 -2.34 9.11 -14.65
CA GLU A 38 -1.20 9.75 -13.97
C GLU A 38 -1.23 9.49 -12.46
N VAL A 39 -2.39 9.69 -11.82
CA VAL A 39 -2.59 9.42 -10.40
C VAL A 39 -2.35 7.95 -10.06
N MET A 40 -2.87 7.02 -10.86
CA MET A 40 -2.66 5.58 -10.62
C MET A 40 -1.19 5.17 -10.80
N LEU A 41 -0.47 5.78 -11.76
CA LEU A 41 0.97 5.56 -11.93
C LEU A 41 1.76 6.11 -10.74
N GLU A 42 1.39 7.28 -10.22
CA GLU A 42 2.04 7.88 -9.05
C GLU A 42 1.80 7.03 -7.80
N ILE A 43 0.56 6.58 -7.57
CA ILE A 43 0.20 5.66 -6.49
C ILE A 43 1.04 4.38 -6.55
N SER A 44 1.16 3.77 -7.74
CA SER A 44 1.97 2.56 -7.93
C SER A 44 3.45 2.78 -7.58
N ARG A 45 4.04 3.91 -8.02
CA ARG A 45 5.43 4.27 -7.70
C ARG A 45 5.63 4.56 -6.21
N ASN A 46 4.66 5.22 -5.58
CA ASN A 46 4.70 5.55 -4.16
C ASN A 46 4.63 4.27 -3.33
N LEU A 47 3.72 3.34 -3.63
CA LEU A 47 3.64 2.05 -2.96
C LEU A 47 4.91 1.20 -3.15
N PHE A 48 5.46 1.17 -4.36
CA PHE A 48 6.74 0.49 -4.62
C PHE A 48 7.89 1.10 -3.81
N SER A 49 7.85 2.41 -3.57
CA SER A 49 8.85 3.11 -2.75
C SER A 49 8.64 2.87 -1.25
N LEU A 50 7.38 2.79 -0.78
CA LEU A 50 7.02 2.49 0.60
C LEU A 50 7.29 1.02 0.98
N GLY A 51 7.15 0.10 0.03
CA GLY A 51 7.49 -1.32 0.18
C GLY A 51 8.98 -1.60 0.43
N LYS A 52 9.83 -0.56 0.44
CA LYS A 52 11.26 -0.65 0.81
C LYS A 52 11.53 -0.49 2.31
N ASN A 53 10.49 -0.28 3.12
CA ASN A 53 10.63 -0.24 4.57
C ASN A 53 10.07 -1.53 5.17
N PRO A 54 10.89 -2.58 5.32
CA PRO A 54 10.48 -3.73 6.11
C PRO A 54 10.34 -3.27 7.56
N VAL A 55 9.11 -2.93 7.98
CA VAL A 55 8.74 -2.90 9.39
C VAL A 55 8.65 -4.35 9.88
N CYS A 56 9.79 -5.03 9.84
CA CYS A 56 10.02 -6.39 10.34
C CYS A 56 11.54 -6.59 10.49
N ALA A 57 12.21 -5.70 11.24
CA ALA A 57 13.43 -6.01 12.00
C ALA A 57 13.88 -4.77 12.82
N GLN A 58 13.01 -4.24 13.69
CA GLN A 58 13.54 -3.69 14.95
C GLN A 58 13.45 -4.81 15.97
N ASN A 59 14.43 -5.71 15.88
CA ASN A 59 14.83 -6.52 17.02
C ASN A 59 15.48 -5.58 18.04
N HIS A 60 14.70 -4.76 18.74
CA HIS A 60 15.13 -4.30 20.05
C HIS A 60 14.83 -5.43 21.02
N THR A 61 15.74 -6.39 21.08
CA THR A 61 15.87 -7.26 22.25
C THR A 61 16.16 -6.37 23.46
N ASN A 62 15.11 -5.95 24.16
CA ASN A 62 15.20 -5.61 25.58
C ASN A 62 14.46 -6.70 26.37
N ILE A 63 15.07 -7.88 26.44
CA ILE A 63 14.82 -8.79 27.55
C ILE A 63 15.67 -8.26 28.71
N MET A 64 15.13 -7.35 29.53
CA MET A 64 15.62 -7.14 30.88
C MET A 64 14.47 -6.84 31.83
N GLY A 65 14.12 -7.86 32.62
CA GLY A 65 13.76 -7.74 34.04
C GLY A 65 12.41 -7.13 34.38
N TRP A 66 11.37 -7.95 34.48
CA TRP A 66 10.33 -7.74 35.48
C TRP A 66 10.43 -8.87 36.50
N GLY A 67 11.33 -8.66 37.45
CA GLY A 67 11.43 -9.40 38.70
C GLY A 67 11.72 -8.37 39.79
N GLY A 68 10.66 -8.00 40.50
CA GLY A 68 10.61 -7.08 41.63
C GLY A 68 9.24 -7.18 42.26
#